data_AF-A0A183JQN7-F1
#
_entry.id   AF-A0A183JQN7-F1
#
_cell.length_a   1.000
_cell.length_b   1.000
_cell.length_c   1.000
_cell.angle_alpha   90.00
_cell.angle_beta   90.00
_cell.angle_gamma   90.00
#
_symmetry.space_group_name_H-M   'P 1'
#
loop_
_entity.id
_entity.type
_entity.pdbx_description
1 polymer ?
#
loop_
_entity_poly.entity_id
_entity_poly.type
_entity_poly.pdbx_seq_one_letter_code
_entity_poly.pdbx_strand_id
1 'polypeptide(L)'
;VILTVRDPEIWLAGCRSTILPKDIDQPRSWSFQLLRKCIGLQQFHELFLMNCRRVFGENMDFTDDTAMLNGFVNWNQNVIKTVPSERLLKFDISQGWEPLCKFLNLPIPNCPFPHVNEYNELRRLLKLEQRVLKFSQWILPMLILFIFAYMFCKFLL
;
A
#
# COMPACT_ATOMS: atom_id res chain seq x y z
N VAL A 1 14.15 -18.77 -4.83
CA VAL A 1 13.56 -17.63 -4.09
C VAL A 1 14.39 -16.40 -4.39
N ILE A 2 13.74 -15.27 -4.66
CA ILE A 2 14.41 -13.98 -4.83
C ILE A 2 13.95 -13.11 -3.66
N LEU A 3 14.89 -12.68 -2.83
CA LEU A 3 14.66 -11.76 -1.72
C LEU A 3 15.19 -10.39 -2.12
N THR A 4 14.28 -9.47 -2.44
CA THR A 4 14.65 -8.07 -2.72
C THR A 4 15.05 -7.39 -1.42
N VAL A 5 16.29 -6.89 -1.37
CA VAL A 5 16.84 -6.18 -0.20
C VAL A 5 17.03 -4.71 -0.52
N ARG A 6 16.89 -3.88 0.51
CA ARG A 6 17.16 -2.44 0.47
C ARG A 6 17.42 -1.94 1.89
N ASP A 7 17.91 -0.71 1.99
CA ASP A 7 18.09 -0.04 3.28
C ASP A 7 16.77 -0.01 4.09
N PRO A 8 16.78 -0.40 5.38
CA PRO A 8 15.58 -0.46 6.22
C PRO A 8 14.86 0.89 6.38
N GLU A 9 15.60 1.99 6.48
CA GLU A 9 15.01 3.33 6.66
C GLU A 9 14.34 3.79 5.36
N ILE A 10 14.98 3.54 4.22
CA ILE A 10 14.37 3.79 2.90
C ILE A 10 13.11 2.93 2.72
N TRP A 11 13.15 1.66 3.15
CA TRP A 11 11.96 0.80 3.13
C TRP A 11 10.84 1.36 4.01
N LEU A 12 11.14 1.82 5.22
CA LEU A 12 10.14 2.35 6.15
C LEU A 12 9.52 3.65 5.60
N ALA A 13 10.33 4.56 5.09
CA ALA A 13 9.84 5.80 4.47
C ALA A 13 8.86 5.53 3.32
N GLY A 14 9.20 4.55 2.46
CA GLY A 14 8.31 4.05 1.40
C GLY A 14 7.03 3.43 1.98
N CYS A 15 7.16 2.57 2.97
CA CYS A 15 6.02 1.90 3.63
C CYS A 15 5.03 2.90 4.23
N ARG A 16 5.52 3.89 4.98
CA ARG A 16 4.72 4.95 5.61
C ARG A 16 4.05 5.89 4.61
N SER A 17 4.64 6.04 3.44
CA SER A 17 4.08 6.93 2.42
C SER A 17 2.92 6.30 1.64
N THR A 18 2.81 4.97 1.62
CA THR A 18 1.96 4.27 0.64
C THR A 18 1.22 3.04 1.18
N ILE A 19 1.86 2.19 1.98
CA ILE A 19 1.37 0.83 2.32
C ILE A 19 0.76 0.78 3.73
N LEU A 20 1.54 1.18 4.75
CA LEU A 20 1.13 1.21 6.15
C LEU A 20 1.39 2.62 6.71
N PRO A 21 0.58 3.62 6.34
CA PRO A 21 0.67 4.95 6.95
C PRO A 21 0.27 4.89 8.43
N LYS A 22 0.69 5.88 9.23
CA LYS A 22 0.41 5.90 10.68
C LYS A 22 -1.08 6.08 11.02
N ASP A 23 -1.89 6.53 10.06
CA ASP A 23 -3.35 6.68 10.19
C ASP A 23 -4.10 5.43 9.70
N ILE A 24 -3.43 4.27 9.60
CA ILE A 24 -4.03 3.03 9.09
C ILE A 24 -5.27 2.60 9.89
N ASP A 25 -5.26 2.81 11.21
CA ASP A 25 -6.36 2.45 12.11
C ASP A 25 -7.42 3.54 12.24
N GLN A 26 -7.24 4.70 11.61
CA GLN A 26 -8.23 5.77 11.68
C GLN A 26 -9.47 5.43 10.82
N PRO A 27 -10.68 5.70 11.35
CA PRO A 27 -11.91 5.45 10.60
C PRO A 27 -11.94 6.30 9.32
N ARG A 28 -12.22 5.65 8.19
CA ARG A 28 -12.37 6.33 6.90
C ARG A 28 -13.77 6.91 6.73
N SER A 29 -13.91 7.92 5.88
CA SER A 29 -15.19 8.61 5.65
C SER A 29 -16.29 7.65 5.19
N TRP A 30 -17.55 7.99 5.49
CA TRP A 30 -18.70 7.21 5.05
C TRP A 30 -18.74 7.04 3.52
N SER A 31 -18.33 8.08 2.77
CA SER A 31 -18.29 8.07 1.30
C SER A 31 -17.28 7.05 0.78
N PHE A 32 -16.12 6.93 1.44
CA PHE A 32 -15.12 5.93 1.12
C PHE A 32 -15.58 4.52 1.46
N GLN A 33 -16.22 4.33 2.62
CA GLN A 33 -16.77 3.04 3.01
C GLN A 33 -17.89 2.59 2.06
N LEU A 34 -18.77 3.50 1.66
CA LEU A 34 -19.82 3.25 0.68
C LEU A 34 -19.24 2.86 -0.68
N LEU A 35 -18.26 3.63 -1.19
CA LEU A 35 -17.59 3.32 -2.45
C LEU A 35 -17.00 1.90 -2.42
N ARG A 36 -16.23 1.57 -1.37
CA ARG A 36 -15.63 0.24 -1.20
C ARG A 36 -16.66 -0.88 -1.16
N LYS A 37 -17.81 -0.63 -0.52
CA LYS A 37 -18.92 -1.59 -0.49
C LYS A 37 -19.49 -1.80 -1.90
N CYS A 38 -19.74 -0.73 -2.65
CA CYS A 38 -20.29 -0.80 -4.02
C CYS A 38 -19.37 -1.55 -4.99
N ILE A 39 -18.04 -1.41 -4.84
CA ILE A 39 -17.04 -2.07 -5.71
C ILE A 39 -16.52 -3.41 -5.14
N GLY A 40 -17.07 -3.91 -4.04
CA GLY A 40 -16.69 -5.20 -3.46
C GLY A 40 -15.31 -5.24 -2.79
N LEU A 41 -14.75 -4.10 -2.39
CA LEU A 41 -13.42 -4.01 -1.75
C LEU A 41 -13.50 -3.89 -0.21
N GLN A 42 -14.61 -4.25 0.41
CA GLN A 42 -14.79 -4.09 1.86
C GLN A 42 -13.80 -4.97 2.64
N GLN A 43 -13.67 -6.25 2.28
CA GLN A 43 -12.81 -7.23 2.97
C GLN A 43 -11.32 -7.04 2.69
N PHE A 44 -10.96 -6.27 1.65
CA PHE A 44 -9.57 -6.15 1.20
C PHE A 44 -8.65 -5.55 2.29
N HIS A 45 -9.17 -4.64 3.11
CA HIS A 45 -8.37 -4.03 4.18
C HIS A 45 -8.05 -5.03 5.30
N GLU A 46 -9.05 -5.80 5.73
CA GLU A 46 -8.88 -6.83 6.76
C GLU A 46 -7.95 -7.94 6.25
N LEU A 47 -8.14 -8.39 5.02
CA LEU A 47 -7.24 -9.37 4.38
C LEU A 47 -5.80 -8.85 4.31
N PHE A 48 -5.61 -7.59 3.93
CA PHE A 48 -4.31 -6.96 3.89
C PHE A 48 -3.64 -6.93 5.28
N LEU A 49 -4.34 -6.45 6.31
CA LEU A 49 -3.81 -6.40 7.68
C LEU A 49 -3.51 -7.81 8.23
N MET A 50 -4.35 -8.80 7.91
CA MET A 50 -4.13 -10.19 8.30
C MET A 50 -2.84 -10.75 7.69
N ASN A 51 -2.56 -10.44 6.42
CA ASN A 51 -1.30 -10.83 5.77
C ASN A 51 -0.09 -10.15 6.42
N CYS A 52 -0.18 -8.84 6.72
CA CYS A 52 0.87 -8.13 7.45
C CYS A 52 1.13 -8.77 8.83
N ARG A 53 0.08 -9.09 9.59
CA ARG A 53 0.18 -9.76 10.90
C ARG A 53 0.81 -11.15 10.80
N ARG A 54 0.52 -11.90 9.73
CA ARG A 54 1.14 -13.22 9.50
C ARG A 54 2.65 -13.12 9.23
N VAL A 55 3.11 -12.03 8.61
CA VAL A 55 4.53 -11.80 8.29
C VAL A 55 5.29 -11.21 9.47
N PHE A 56 4.73 -10.19 10.11
CA PHE A 56 5.43 -9.40 11.12
C PHE A 56 5.10 -9.80 12.57
N GLY A 57 3.99 -10.48 12.81
CA GLY A 57 3.51 -10.91 14.12
C GLY A 57 2.08 -10.44 14.41
N GLU A 58 1.28 -11.30 15.04
CA GLU A 58 -0.16 -11.03 15.30
C GLU A 58 -0.39 -9.76 16.13
N ASN A 59 0.48 -9.55 17.13
CA ASN A 59 0.38 -8.45 18.09
C ASN A 59 1.30 -7.27 17.74
N MET A 60 1.87 -7.21 16.53
CA MET A 60 2.72 -6.08 16.16
C MET A 60 1.88 -4.79 16.05
N ASP A 61 2.39 -3.73 16.68
CA ASP A 61 1.93 -2.37 16.44
C ASP A 61 2.56 -1.85 15.14
N PHE A 62 1.72 -1.73 14.10
CA PHE A 62 2.19 -1.22 12.80
C PHE A 62 2.46 0.28 12.80
N THR A 63 2.07 1.03 13.83
CA THR A 63 2.30 2.48 13.91
C THR A 63 3.67 2.83 14.51
N ASP A 64 4.28 1.89 15.24
CA ASP A 64 5.64 2.00 15.77
C ASP A 64 6.69 1.74 14.67
N ASP A 65 7.54 2.74 14.43
CA ASP A 65 8.61 2.69 13.44
C ASP A 65 9.72 1.72 13.85
N THR A 66 10.00 1.60 15.15
CA THR A 66 11.03 0.67 15.67
C THR A 66 10.57 -0.77 15.48
N ALA A 67 9.32 -1.07 15.82
CA ALA A 67 8.71 -2.38 15.56
C ALA A 67 8.74 -2.74 14.07
N MET A 68 8.42 -1.79 13.19
CA MET A 68 8.43 -2.02 11.74
C MET A 68 9.83 -2.27 11.18
N LEU A 69 10.84 -1.49 11.58
CA LEU A 69 12.23 -1.70 11.18
C LEU A 69 12.74 -3.07 11.63
N ASN A 70 12.52 -3.41 12.90
CA ASN A 70 12.88 -4.71 13.45
C ASN A 70 12.15 -5.84 12.72
N GLY A 71 10.87 -5.67 12.43
CA GLY A 71 10.06 -6.63 11.66
C GLY A 71 10.64 -6.89 10.27
N PHE A 72 11.01 -5.84 9.53
CA PHE A 72 11.63 -5.96 8.21
C PHE A 72 12.98 -6.69 8.26
N VAL A 73 13.86 -6.31 9.19
CA VAL A 73 15.17 -6.94 9.36
C VAL A 73 15.01 -8.41 9.74
N ASN A 74 14.14 -8.71 10.71
CA ASN A 74 13.87 -10.08 11.18
C ASN A 74 13.30 -10.95 10.06
N TRP A 75 12.37 -10.43 9.26
CA TRP A 75 11.82 -11.13 8.10
C TRP A 75 12.92 -11.50 7.09
N ASN A 76 13.76 -10.54 6.72
CA ASN A 76 14.85 -10.78 5.78
C ASN A 76 15.83 -11.85 6.32
N GLN A 77 16.20 -11.75 7.61
CA GLN A 77 17.05 -12.74 8.24
C GLN A 77 16.39 -14.13 8.27
N ASN A 78 15.09 -14.20 8.56
CA ASN A 78 14.36 -15.46 8.56
C ASN A 78 14.40 -16.12 7.18
N VAL A 79 14.08 -15.38 6.11
CA VAL A 79 14.16 -15.89 4.73
C VAL A 79 15.58 -16.38 4.39
N ILE A 80 16.61 -15.62 4.77
CA ILE A 80 18.02 -15.98 4.53
C ILE A 80 18.42 -17.25 5.27
N LYS A 81 17.92 -17.46 6.50
CA LYS A 81 18.23 -18.66 7.30
C LYS A 81 17.45 -19.88 6.83
N THR A 82 16.22 -19.70 6.34
CA THR A 82 15.32 -20.80 5.99
C THR A 82 15.58 -21.34 4.58
N VAL A 83 15.93 -20.49 3.62
CA VAL A 83 16.12 -20.91 2.22
C VAL A 83 17.57 -21.31 1.97
N PRO A 84 17.86 -22.50 1.42
CA PRO A 84 19.21 -22.89 1.03
C PRO A 84 19.85 -21.86 0.11
N SER A 85 21.14 -21.56 0.32
CA SER A 85 21.83 -20.44 -0.33
C SER A 85 21.88 -20.58 -1.85
N GLU A 86 22.00 -21.81 -2.36
CA GLU A 86 21.97 -22.12 -3.79
C GLU A 86 20.60 -21.88 -4.43
N ARG A 87 19.52 -21.77 -3.63
CA ARG A 87 18.16 -21.46 -4.07
C ARG A 87 17.71 -20.05 -3.68
N LEU A 88 18.62 -19.22 -3.16
CA LEU A 88 18.31 -17.87 -2.70
C LEU A 88 19.17 -16.83 -3.41
N LEU A 89 18.51 -15.91 -4.11
CA LEU A 89 19.12 -14.66 -4.55
C LEU A 89 18.75 -13.54 -3.59
N LYS A 90 19.75 -12.95 -2.91
CA LYS A 90 19.59 -11.63 -2.30
C LYS A 90 19.81 -10.59 -3.39
N PHE A 91 18.77 -9.83 -3.72
CA PHE A 91 18.76 -8.97 -4.90
C PHE A 91 18.58 -7.51 -4.51
N ASP A 92 19.58 -6.68 -4.78
CA ASP A 92 19.43 -5.23 -4.75
C ASP A 92 19.01 -4.77 -6.15
N ILE A 93 17.83 -4.16 -6.25
CA ILE A 93 17.23 -3.74 -7.52
C ILE A 93 18.10 -2.74 -8.30
N SER A 94 19.01 -2.02 -7.62
CA SER A 94 19.95 -1.11 -8.27
C SER A 94 20.98 -1.84 -9.14
N GLN A 95 21.16 -3.15 -8.96
CA GLN A 95 22.07 -3.99 -9.75
C GLN A 95 21.52 -4.34 -11.14
N GLY A 96 20.24 -4.05 -11.41
CA GLY A 96 19.63 -4.29 -12.72
C GLY A 96 19.48 -5.78 -13.08
N TRP A 97 19.54 -6.08 -14.38
CA TRP A 97 19.22 -7.41 -14.91
C TRP A 97 20.23 -8.50 -14.57
N GLU A 98 21.51 -8.15 -14.49
CA GLU A 98 22.60 -9.13 -14.49
C GLU A 98 22.49 -10.21 -13.39
N PRO A 99 22.40 -9.88 -12.09
CA PRO A 99 22.34 -10.90 -11.04
C PRO A 99 21.05 -11.72 -11.09
N LEU A 100 19.94 -11.12 -11.53
CA LEU A 100 18.65 -11.78 -11.65
C LEU A 100 18.64 -12.80 -12.78
N CYS A 101 19.06 -12.40 -13.99
CA CYS A 101 19.14 -13.27 -15.16
C CYS A 101 20.14 -14.40 -14.93
N LYS A 102 21.29 -14.13 -14.32
CA LYS A 102 22.28 -15.15 -13.95
C LYS A 102 21.70 -16.19 -12.99
N PHE A 103 21.01 -15.76 -11.94
CA PHE A 103 20.39 -16.66 -10.97
C PHE A 103 19.28 -17.53 -11.57
N LEU A 104 18.51 -16.98 -12.51
CA LEU A 104 17.44 -17.67 -13.20
C LEU A 104 17.90 -18.51 -14.40
N ASN A 105 19.19 -18.43 -14.77
CA ASN A 105 19.74 -19.03 -15.99
C ASN A 105 18.99 -18.58 -17.27
N LEU A 106 18.72 -17.29 -17.38
CA LEU A 106 18.04 -16.65 -18.50
C LEU A 106 18.94 -15.61 -19.16
N PRO A 107 18.77 -15.32 -20.47
CA PRO A 107 19.48 -14.23 -21.13
C PRO A 107 19.05 -12.86 -20.56
N ILE A 108 19.96 -11.89 -20.62
CA ILE A 108 19.65 -10.49 -20.29
C ILE A 108 18.79 -9.91 -21.42
N PRO A 109 17.61 -9.32 -21.12
CA PRO A 109 16.76 -8.72 -22.14
C PRO A 109 17.37 -7.41 -22.68
N ASN A 110 17.07 -7.09 -23.94
CA ASN A 110 17.48 -5.85 -24.59
C ASN A 110 16.55 -4.68 -24.24
N CYS A 111 16.35 -4.43 -22.95
CA CYS A 111 15.56 -3.31 -22.44
C CYS A 111 16.12 -2.82 -21.08
N PRO A 112 15.90 -1.55 -20.71
CA PRO A 112 16.34 -1.06 -19.40
C PRO A 112 15.63 -1.80 -18.26
N PHE A 113 16.31 -1.94 -17.12
CA PHE A 113 15.69 -2.51 -15.93
C PHE A 113 14.54 -1.59 -15.46
N PRO A 114 13.35 -2.10 -15.15
CA PRO A 114 12.19 -1.27 -14.86
C PRO A 114 12.37 -0.48 -13.55
N HIS A 115 12.10 0.82 -13.61
CA HIS A 115 11.99 1.68 -12.44
C HIS A 115 10.56 2.21 -12.34
N VAL A 116 9.71 1.46 -11.63
CA VAL A 116 8.28 1.75 -11.44
C VAL A 116 7.93 1.77 -9.96
N ASN A 117 6.77 2.32 -9.61
CA ASN A 117 6.28 2.42 -8.23
C ASN A 117 7.18 3.27 -7.31
N GLU A 118 7.71 4.38 -7.82
CA GLU A 118 8.34 5.37 -6.95
C GLU A 118 7.34 5.89 -5.91
N TYR A 119 7.73 5.80 -4.63
CA TYR A 119 6.82 6.09 -3.52
C TYR A 119 6.33 7.55 -3.52
N ASN A 120 7.09 8.48 -4.12
CA ASN A 120 6.69 9.87 -4.28
C ASN A 120 5.52 10.02 -5.25
N GLU A 121 5.53 9.29 -6.36
CA GLU A 121 4.44 9.30 -7.34
C GLU A 121 3.18 8.67 -6.75
N LEU A 122 3.32 7.49 -6.13
CA LEU A 122 2.20 6.82 -5.48
C LEU A 122 1.61 7.68 -4.34
N ARG A 123 2.45 8.32 -3.53
CA ARG A 123 2.00 9.27 -2.49
C ARG A 123 1.21 10.44 -3.09
N ARG A 124 1.58 10.96 -4.26
CA ARG A 124 0.83 12.04 -4.94
C ARG A 124 -0.56 11.56 -5.35
N LEU A 125 -0.65 10.37 -5.93
CA LEU A 125 -1.94 9.77 -6.32
C LEU A 125 -2.86 9.54 -5.12
N LEU A 126 -2.34 8.97 -4.04
CA LEU A 126 -3.09 8.75 -2.80
C LEU A 126 -3.60 10.07 -2.17
N LYS A 127 -2.77 11.13 -2.20
CA LYS A 127 -3.18 12.47 -1.74
C LYS A 127 -4.25 13.11 -2.62
N LEU A 128 -4.27 12.81 -3.91
CA LEU A 128 -5.33 13.29 -4.82
C LEU A 128 -6.64 12.56 -4.56
N GLU A 129 -6.60 11.23 -4.45
CA GLU A 129 -7.75 10.40 -4.07
C GLU A 129 -8.36 10.88 -2.74
N GLN A 130 -7.55 11.08 -1.71
CA GLN A 130 -8.01 11.59 -0.41
C GLN A 130 -8.72 12.95 -0.53
N ARG A 131 -8.20 13.85 -1.38
CA ARG A 131 -8.84 15.15 -1.62
C ARG A 131 -10.20 14.98 -2.31
N VAL A 132 -10.27 14.18 -3.38
CA VAL A 132 -11.51 13.91 -4.10
C VAL A 132 -12.58 13.31 -3.20
N LEU A 133 -12.22 12.32 -2.37
CA LEU A 133 -13.14 11.69 -1.42
C LEU A 133 -13.62 12.65 -0.33
N LYS A 134 -12.77 13.56 0.13
CA LYS A 134 -13.17 14.62 1.08
C LYS A 134 -14.13 15.62 0.43
N PHE A 135 -13.92 15.99 -0.83
CA PHE A 135 -14.86 16.86 -1.55
C PHE A 135 -16.21 16.15 -1.78
N SER A 136 -16.19 14.88 -2.18
CA SER A 136 -17.42 14.11 -2.43
C SER A 136 -18.25 13.88 -1.15
N GLN A 137 -17.60 13.82 0.01
CA GLN A 137 -18.26 13.73 1.33
C GLN A 137 -19.27 14.87 1.56
N TRP A 138 -19.02 16.07 1.02
CA TRP A 138 -19.87 17.25 1.21
C TRP A 138 -20.77 17.54 0.01
N ILE A 139 -20.30 17.25 -1.21
CA ILE A 139 -21.07 17.54 -2.43
C ILE A 139 -22.35 16.71 -2.51
N LEU A 140 -22.29 15.40 -2.19
CA LEU A 140 -23.46 14.53 -2.31
C LEU A 140 -24.62 14.96 -1.37
N PRO A 141 -24.39 15.19 -0.06
CA PRO A 141 -25.44 15.67 0.83
C PRO A 141 -25.97 17.05 0.44
N MET A 142 -25.10 17.96 0.00
CA MET A 142 -25.52 19.31 -0.44
C MET A 142 -26.43 19.26 -1.67
N LEU A 143 -26.11 18.40 -2.65
CA LEU A 143 -26.97 18.19 -3.82
C LEU A 143 -28.32 17.58 -3.43
N ILE A 144 -28.33 16.60 -2.53
CA ILE A 144 -29.56 15.99 -2.03
C ILE A 144 -30.43 17.05 -1.34
N LEU A 145 -29.86 17.85 -0.43
CA LEU A 145 -30.56 18.94 0.25
C LEU A 145 -31.10 19.99 -0.73
N PHE A 146 -30.31 20.35 -1.75
CA PHE A 146 -30.74 21.29 -2.79
C PHE A 146 -31.94 20.75 -3.59
N ILE A 147 -31.93 19.47 -3.98
CA ILE A 147 -33.05 18.84 -4.68
C ILE A 147 -34.31 18.81 -3.80
N PHE A 148 -34.16 18.44 -2.52
CA PHE A 148 -35.28 18.46 -1.57
C PHE A 148 -35.88 19.86 -1.41
N ALA A 149 -35.03 20.89 -1.24
CA ALA A 149 -35.48 22.27 -1.15
C ALA A 149 -36.20 22.73 -2.42
N TYR A 150 -35.67 22.40 -3.60
CA TYR A 150 -36.30 22.72 -4.89
C TYR A 150 -37.69 22.06 -5.03
N MET A 151 -37.80 20.76 -4.69
CA MET A 151 -39.06 20.03 -4.73
C MET A 151 -40.09 20.60 -3.74
N PHE A 152 -39.66 20.97 -2.54
CA PHE A 152 -40.51 21.58 -1.53
C PHE A 152 -41.04 22.95 -1.95
N CYS A 153 -40.18 23.83 -2.49
CA CYS A 153 -40.59 25.12 -3.03
C CYS A 153 -41.61 24.98 -4.16
N LYS A 154 -41.43 23.98 -5.04
CA LYS A 154 -42.37 23.71 -6.14
C LYS A 154 -43.70 23.12 -5.67
N PHE A 155 -43.73 22.45 -4.52
CA PHE A 155 -44.96 21.91 -3.94
C PHE A 155 -45.79 22.98 -3.21
N LEU A 156 -45.15 24.04 -2.71
CA LEU A 156 -45.80 25.14 -1.99
C LEU A 156 -46.33 26.27 -2.89
N LEU A 157 -45.91 26.31 -4.16
CA LEU A 157 -46.32 27.28 -5.19
C LEU A 157 -47.32 26.63 -6.17
#